data_AF-A0A944SAZ6-F1
#
_entry.id   AF-A0A944SAZ6-F1
#
_cell.length_a   1.000
_cell.length_b   1.000
_cell.length_c   1.000
_cell.angle_alpha   90.00
_cell.angle_beta   90.00
_cell.angle_gamma   90.00
#
_symmetry.space_group_name_H-M   'P 1'
#
loop_
_entity.id
_entity.type
_entity.pdbx_description
1 polymer ?
#
loop_
_entity_poly.entity_id
_entity_poly.type
_entity_poly.pdbx_seq_one_letter_code
_entity_poly.pdbx_strand_id
1 'polypeptide(L)'
;MKIKRIAKKMEEKNVFVKNKKPKQAQQGSAIVLMVLVLVNALIIVSVIASISLVEGRMSSNIKNSTPAFQAADSGIEWVLKTIGDENDSSKMISEVFGSLAGDGKFDCPAGDVGGVICELYFIQATGEVITNEDTAILEIDSVRSIGRRGTDDQAVSRAVEVSLAIAGCPSGYEEISDFCIEVDEHTDSDDNVIERSFEGAADSCFEVDARLCTAAEWSSACQMSAVVGLNDMDDNWERVDDLATKNRAAIFGFADCDDVEEQSLNNTHRFRCCMNTN
;
A
#
# COMPACT_ATOMS: atom_id res chain seq x y z
N MET A 1 30.10 -15.52 14.02
CA MET A 1 30.91 -16.76 14.09
C MET A 1 31.13 -17.18 15.55
N LYS A 2 30.13 -17.82 16.20
CA LYS A 2 30.20 -18.24 17.62
C LYS A 2 29.13 -19.28 17.97
N ILE A 3 29.06 -20.41 17.25
CA ILE A 3 28.15 -21.52 17.57
C ILE A 3 28.88 -22.85 17.38
N LYS A 4 29.77 -23.21 18.32
CA LYS A 4 30.49 -24.52 18.31
C LYS A 4 30.82 -25.05 19.72
N ARG A 5 29.96 -24.85 20.74
CA ARG A 5 30.28 -25.26 22.12
C ARG A 5 29.22 -26.04 22.92
N ILE A 6 28.20 -26.62 22.30
CA ILE A 6 27.17 -27.40 23.04
C ILE A 6 27.06 -28.86 22.56
N ALA A 7 28.19 -29.50 22.21
CA ALA A 7 28.20 -30.91 21.78
C ALA A 7 29.11 -31.81 22.63
N LYS A 8 29.43 -31.45 23.88
CA LYS A 8 30.40 -32.19 24.73
C LYS A 8 29.93 -32.46 26.16
N LYS A 9 28.68 -32.89 26.37
CA LYS A 9 28.21 -33.22 27.72
C LYS A 9 27.12 -34.30 27.83
N MET A 10 27.13 -35.29 26.93
CA MET A 10 26.25 -36.46 27.03
C MET A 10 27.01 -37.79 26.89
N GLU A 11 28.13 -37.91 27.60
CA GLU A 11 28.69 -39.22 27.96
C GLU A 11 28.67 -39.34 29.49
N GLU A 12 28.42 -40.55 29.98
CA GLU A 12 28.47 -40.97 31.39
C GLU A 12 27.22 -40.74 32.25
N LYS A 13 26.18 -41.56 32.02
CA LYS A 13 25.42 -42.18 33.13
C LYS A 13 25.05 -43.63 32.80
N ASN A 14 26.04 -44.53 32.83
CA ASN A 14 25.78 -45.97 32.94
C ASN A 14 25.37 -46.27 34.39
N VAL A 15 24.07 -46.21 34.67
CA VAL A 15 23.50 -46.61 35.95
C VAL A 15 23.32 -48.13 35.94
N PHE A 16 24.09 -48.78 36.81
CA PHE A 16 24.10 -50.21 37.09
C PHE A 16 22.72 -50.69 37.57
N VAL A 17 21.97 -51.38 36.72
CA VAL A 17 20.67 -51.99 37.08
C VAL A 17 20.92 -53.30 37.82
N LYS A 18 20.64 -53.32 39.13
CA LYS A 18 20.64 -54.55 39.94
C LYS A 18 19.44 -55.42 39.55
N ASN A 19 19.72 -56.63 39.06
CA ASN A 19 18.74 -57.69 38.81
C ASN A 19 18.01 -58.08 40.12
N LYS A 20 16.77 -57.61 40.30
CA LYS A 20 15.83 -58.13 41.30
C LYS A 20 15.15 -59.37 40.75
N LYS A 21 15.14 -60.45 41.55
CA LYS A 21 14.45 -61.71 41.25
C LYS A 21 12.96 -61.47 40.98
N PRO A 22 12.36 -62.10 39.95
CA PRO A 22 10.94 -61.95 39.63
C PRO A 22 10.08 -62.57 40.74
N LYS A 23 9.28 -61.74 41.41
CA LYS A 23 8.18 -62.21 42.27
C LYS A 23 7.02 -62.65 41.38
N GLN A 24 6.42 -63.80 41.71
CA GLN A 24 5.31 -64.41 40.99
C GLN A 24 4.18 -63.40 40.74
N ALA A 25 3.80 -63.29 39.46
CA ALA A 25 2.84 -62.32 38.95
C ALA A 25 1.42 -62.64 39.43
N GLN A 26 0.80 -61.70 40.13
CA GLN A 26 -0.64 -61.69 40.34
C GLN A 26 -1.33 -61.43 38.98
N GLN A 27 -2.05 -62.43 38.47
CA GLN A 27 -2.68 -62.45 37.14
C GLN A 27 -3.79 -61.41 36.91
N GLY A 28 -4.16 -60.60 37.92
CA GLY A 28 -5.16 -59.53 37.77
C GLY A 28 -4.65 -58.24 37.10
N SER A 29 -3.34 -58.01 37.06
CA SER A 29 -2.76 -56.73 36.58
C SER A 29 -2.63 -56.63 35.05
N ALA A 30 -2.50 -57.77 34.36
CA ALA A 30 -2.27 -57.79 32.91
C ALA A 30 -3.46 -57.25 32.10
N ILE A 31 -4.70 -57.53 32.55
CA ILE A 31 -5.91 -57.08 31.86
C ILE A 31 -6.05 -55.56 31.94
N VAL A 32 -5.83 -54.98 33.13
CA VAL A 32 -5.91 -53.52 33.34
C VAL A 32 -4.85 -52.79 32.51
N LEU A 33 -3.65 -53.35 32.45
CA LEU A 33 -2.56 -52.76 31.66
C LEU A 33 -2.85 -52.83 30.15
N MET A 34 -3.46 -53.92 29.66
CA MET A 34 -3.85 -54.05 28.26
C MET A 34 -4.95 -53.04 27.88
N VAL A 35 -5.95 -52.84 28.74
CA VAL A 35 -7.01 -51.85 28.51
C VAL A 35 -6.44 -50.44 28.49
N LEU A 36 -5.52 -50.10 29.41
CA LEU A 36 -4.84 -48.80 29.42
C LEU A 36 -4.02 -48.55 28.15
N VAL A 37 -3.32 -49.57 27.64
CA VAL A 37 -2.56 -49.47 26.39
C VAL A 37 -3.49 -49.25 25.20
N LEU A 38 -4.62 -49.97 25.14
CA LEU A 38 -5.61 -49.80 24.07
C LEU A 38 -6.26 -48.41 24.08
N VAL A 39 -6.61 -47.88 25.26
CA VAL A 39 -7.19 -46.53 25.38
C VAL A 39 -6.18 -45.47 24.93
N ASN A 40 -4.92 -45.57 25.36
CA ASN A 40 -3.88 -44.64 24.91
C ASN A 40 -3.62 -44.73 23.40
N ALA A 41 -3.62 -45.93 22.83
CA ALA A 41 -3.49 -46.12 21.38
C ALA A 41 -4.65 -45.46 20.62
N LEU A 42 -5.89 -45.60 21.11
CA LEU A 42 -7.06 -44.93 20.52
C LEU A 42 -6.97 -43.40 20.59
N ILE A 43 -6.52 -42.86 21.71
CA ILE A 43 -6.31 -41.41 21.86
C ILE A 43 -5.27 -40.91 20.85
N ILE A 44 -4.15 -41.62 20.71
CA ILE A 44 -3.09 -41.25 19.75
C ILE A 44 -3.61 -41.29 18.31
N VAL A 45 -4.34 -42.35 17.92
CA VAL A 45 -4.92 -42.47 16.58
C VAL A 45 -5.94 -41.37 16.30
N SER A 46 -6.77 -41.01 17.30
CA SER A 46 -7.75 -39.93 17.17
C SER A 46 -7.07 -38.58 16.93
N VAL A 47 -5.98 -38.28 17.65
CA VAL A 47 -5.22 -37.04 17.47
C VAL A 47 -4.59 -36.98 16.08
N ILE A 48 -3.96 -38.07 15.61
CA ILE A 48 -3.36 -38.11 14.26
C ILE A 48 -4.43 -37.89 13.16
N ALA A 49 -5.59 -38.56 13.27
CA ALA A 49 -6.67 -38.39 12.31
C ALA A 49 -7.22 -36.96 12.26
N SER A 50 -7.31 -36.29 13.42
CA SER A 50 -7.75 -34.90 13.48
C SER A 50 -6.77 -33.93 12.80
N ILE A 51 -5.46 -34.16 12.95
CA ILE A 51 -4.42 -33.35 12.30
C ILE A 51 -4.46 -33.53 10.78
N SER A 52 -4.58 -34.76 10.28
CA SER A 52 -4.63 -35.02 8.84
C SER A 52 -5.86 -34.40 8.15
N LEU A 53 -7.01 -34.36 8.82
CA LEU A 53 -8.21 -33.68 8.29
C LEU A 53 -8.03 -32.16 8.22
N VAL A 54 -7.32 -31.58 9.19
CA VAL A 54 -7.01 -30.14 9.20
C VAL A 54 -6.02 -29.79 8.08
N GLU A 55 -4.96 -30.58 7.89
CA GLU A 55 -4.00 -30.39 6.79
C GLU A 55 -4.65 -30.52 5.41
N GLY A 56 -5.57 -31.48 5.23
CA GLY A 56 -6.30 -31.65 3.98
C GLY A 56 -7.14 -30.41 3.60
N ARG A 57 -7.85 -29.82 4.58
CA ARG A 57 -8.63 -28.59 4.36
C ARG A 57 -7.73 -27.37 4.11
N MET A 58 -6.67 -27.21 4.89
CA MET A 58 -5.69 -26.13 4.67
C MET A 58 -5.03 -26.22 3.29
N SER A 59 -4.65 -27.42 2.85
CA SER A 59 -4.05 -27.64 1.53
C SER A 59 -4.99 -27.28 0.38
N SER A 60 -6.28 -27.62 0.48
CA SER A 60 -7.26 -27.27 -0.55
C SER A 60 -7.47 -25.75 -0.69
N ASN A 61 -7.49 -25.02 0.43
CA ASN A 61 -7.62 -23.57 0.41
C ASN A 61 -6.38 -22.88 -0.15
N ILE A 62 -5.18 -23.42 0.12
CA ILE A 62 -3.92 -22.89 -0.46
C ILE A 62 -3.91 -23.09 -1.98
N LYS A 63 -4.29 -24.27 -2.48
CA LYS A 63 -4.34 -24.56 -3.92
C LYS A 63 -5.27 -23.62 -4.70
N ASN A 64 -6.37 -23.18 -4.08
CA ASN A 64 -7.30 -22.23 -4.69
C ASN A 64 -6.91 -20.77 -4.45
N SER A 65 -6.18 -20.48 -3.37
CA SER A 65 -5.76 -19.13 -3.00
C SER A 65 -4.70 -18.56 -3.93
N THR A 66 -3.69 -19.33 -4.35
CA THR A 66 -2.62 -18.80 -5.20
C THR A 66 -3.15 -18.28 -6.54
N PRO A 67 -3.98 -19.04 -7.28
CA PRO A 67 -4.51 -18.54 -8.56
C PRO A 67 -5.50 -17.39 -8.37
N ALA A 68 -6.30 -17.39 -7.29
CA ALA A 68 -7.17 -16.25 -6.96
C ALA A 68 -6.34 -14.97 -6.71
N PHE A 69 -5.23 -15.07 -5.98
CA PHE A 69 -4.35 -13.92 -5.78
C PHE A 69 -3.69 -13.46 -7.08
N GLN A 70 -3.17 -14.39 -7.89
CA GLN A 70 -2.57 -14.07 -9.19
C GLN A 70 -3.55 -13.37 -10.14
N ALA A 71 -4.82 -13.79 -10.13
CA ALA A 71 -5.85 -13.13 -10.91
C ALA A 71 -6.14 -11.70 -10.41
N ALA A 72 -6.22 -11.51 -9.08
CA ALA A 72 -6.36 -10.17 -8.51
C ALA A 72 -5.19 -9.26 -8.93
N ASP A 73 -3.97 -9.74 -8.78
CA ASP A 73 -2.73 -9.03 -9.15
C ASP A 73 -2.71 -8.65 -10.64
N SER A 74 -3.05 -9.60 -11.52
CA SER A 74 -3.14 -9.36 -12.96
C SER A 74 -4.21 -8.30 -13.32
N GLY A 75 -5.31 -8.24 -12.56
CA GLY A 75 -6.32 -7.20 -12.72
C GLY A 75 -5.80 -5.80 -12.39
N ILE A 76 -5.02 -5.67 -11.32
CA ILE A 76 -4.37 -4.40 -10.95
C ILE A 76 -3.34 -3.99 -12.00
N GLU A 77 -2.47 -4.91 -12.43
CA GLU A 77 -1.48 -4.63 -13.48
C GLU A 77 -2.14 -4.16 -14.78
N TRP A 78 -3.27 -4.77 -15.16
CA TRP A 78 -4.01 -4.35 -16.34
C TRP A 78 -4.60 -2.94 -16.18
N VAL A 79 -5.23 -2.63 -15.04
CA VAL A 79 -5.80 -1.30 -14.80
C VAL A 79 -4.70 -0.23 -14.82
N LEU A 80 -3.62 -0.43 -14.05
CA LEU A 80 -2.51 0.51 -13.98
C LEU A 80 -1.91 0.78 -15.35
N LYS A 81 -1.72 -0.29 -16.14
CA LYS A 81 -1.23 -0.15 -17.51
C LYS A 81 -2.23 0.60 -18.40
N THR A 82 -3.52 0.30 -18.29
CA THR A 82 -4.56 0.92 -19.13
C THR A 82 -4.69 2.42 -18.83
N ILE A 83 -4.61 2.81 -17.56
CA ILE A 83 -4.58 4.22 -17.15
C ILE A 83 -3.28 4.88 -17.61
N GLY A 84 -2.12 4.23 -17.41
CA GLY A 84 -0.84 4.79 -17.84
C GLY A 84 -0.65 4.91 -19.35
N ASP A 85 -1.31 4.04 -20.14
CA ASP A 85 -1.35 4.14 -21.61
C ASP A 85 -2.31 5.25 -22.09
N GLU A 86 -3.18 5.76 -21.20
CA GLU A 86 -4.14 6.83 -21.50
C GLU A 86 -3.58 8.20 -21.11
N ASN A 87 -3.36 9.07 -22.10
CA ASN A 87 -2.77 10.40 -21.87
C ASN A 87 -3.81 11.47 -21.47
N ASP A 88 -5.09 11.09 -21.39
CA ASP A 88 -6.20 12.00 -21.11
C ASP A 88 -7.04 11.48 -19.93
N SER A 89 -6.71 11.95 -18.73
CA SER A 89 -7.40 11.60 -17.48
C SER A 89 -8.85 12.13 -17.42
N SER A 90 -9.25 13.01 -18.35
CA SER A 90 -10.63 13.50 -18.44
C SER A 90 -11.59 12.50 -19.10
N LYS A 91 -11.04 11.45 -19.73
CA LYS A 91 -11.86 10.38 -20.31
C LYS A 91 -12.69 9.68 -19.25
N MET A 92 -13.88 9.27 -19.68
CA MET A 92 -14.79 8.52 -18.83
C MET A 92 -14.30 7.08 -18.68
N ILE A 93 -14.60 6.49 -17.53
CA ILE A 93 -14.34 5.08 -17.24
C ILE A 93 -14.91 4.18 -18.35
N SER A 94 -16.11 4.49 -18.86
CA SER A 94 -16.75 3.74 -19.94
C SER A 94 -15.97 3.73 -21.26
N GLU A 95 -15.25 4.81 -21.55
CA GLU A 95 -14.47 4.96 -22.79
C GLU A 95 -13.18 4.14 -22.74
N VAL A 96 -12.61 3.96 -21.55
CA VAL A 96 -11.30 3.31 -21.37
C VAL A 96 -11.43 1.84 -20.97
N PHE A 97 -12.38 1.52 -20.09
CA PHE A 97 -12.57 0.17 -19.56
C PHE A 97 -13.80 -0.55 -20.15
N GLY A 98 -14.65 0.16 -20.89
CA GLY A 98 -15.90 -0.37 -21.44
C GLY A 98 -17.07 -0.27 -20.46
N SER A 99 -18.18 -0.94 -20.76
CA SER A 99 -19.40 -0.82 -19.95
C SER A 99 -19.30 -1.53 -18.60
N LEU A 100 -19.86 -0.91 -17.57
CA LEU A 100 -19.97 -1.46 -16.22
C LEU A 100 -21.08 -2.53 -16.14
N ALA A 101 -20.83 -3.57 -15.35
CA ALA A 101 -21.93 -4.35 -14.79
C ALA A 101 -22.67 -3.49 -13.75
N GLY A 102 -23.99 -3.69 -13.61
CA GLY A 102 -24.86 -2.82 -12.81
C GLY A 102 -24.57 -2.74 -11.30
N ASP A 103 -23.56 -3.47 -10.81
CA ASP A 103 -23.06 -3.50 -9.44
C ASP A 103 -21.72 -2.76 -9.25
N GLY A 104 -21.24 -1.99 -10.23
CA GLY A 104 -19.94 -1.32 -10.12
C GLY A 104 -18.75 -2.20 -10.50
N LYS A 105 -19.04 -3.37 -11.08
CA LYS A 105 -18.04 -4.40 -11.36
C LYS A 105 -17.58 -4.35 -12.83
N PHE A 106 -16.27 -4.50 -13.01
CA PHE A 106 -15.64 -4.81 -14.29
C PHE A 106 -15.09 -6.23 -14.30
N ASP A 107 -15.20 -6.90 -15.43
CA ASP A 107 -14.50 -8.16 -15.66
C ASP A 107 -13.10 -7.87 -16.21
N CYS A 108 -12.08 -8.51 -15.65
CA CYS A 108 -10.72 -8.38 -16.17
C CYS A 108 -10.65 -8.97 -17.59
N PRO A 109 -9.82 -8.41 -18.50
CA PRO A 109 -9.79 -8.79 -19.92
C PRO A 109 -9.36 -10.24 -20.15
N ALA A 110 -8.67 -10.87 -19.20
CA ALA A 110 -8.28 -12.28 -19.30
C ALA A 110 -9.49 -13.24 -19.28
N GLY A 111 -10.67 -12.78 -18.82
CA GLY A 111 -11.85 -13.62 -18.64
C GLY A 111 -11.60 -14.77 -17.65
N ASP A 112 -12.45 -15.80 -17.73
CA ASP A 112 -12.29 -17.01 -16.92
C ASP A 112 -11.18 -17.91 -17.49
N VAL A 113 -9.96 -17.77 -16.94
CA VAL A 113 -8.83 -18.65 -17.28
C VAL A 113 -8.72 -19.77 -16.25
N GLY A 114 -9.38 -20.88 -16.53
CA GLY A 114 -9.24 -22.12 -15.75
C GLY A 114 -10.04 -22.14 -14.45
N GLY A 115 -11.24 -21.57 -14.45
CA GLY A 115 -12.14 -21.47 -13.31
C GLY A 115 -11.74 -20.37 -12.33
N VAL A 116 -11.06 -19.34 -12.82
CA VAL A 116 -10.61 -18.18 -12.05
C VAL A 116 -11.25 -16.94 -12.63
N ILE A 117 -12.12 -16.33 -11.85
CA ILE A 117 -12.83 -15.10 -12.17
C ILE A 117 -12.03 -13.94 -11.57
N CYS A 118 -11.93 -12.84 -12.30
CA CYS A 118 -11.27 -11.62 -11.86
C CYS A 118 -12.25 -10.47 -12.00
N GLU A 119 -12.48 -9.76 -10.90
CA GLU A 119 -13.46 -8.68 -10.77
C GLU A 119 -12.73 -7.42 -10.34
N LEU A 120 -13.05 -6.29 -10.94
CA LEU A 120 -12.45 -5.00 -10.64
C LEU A 120 -13.52 -4.02 -10.17
N TYR A 121 -13.14 -3.20 -9.18
CA TYR A 121 -13.96 -2.15 -8.61
C TYR A 121 -13.12 -0.88 -8.53
N PHE A 122 -13.65 0.21 -9.05
CA PHE A 122 -13.07 1.54 -8.90
C PHE A 122 -13.67 2.20 -7.67
N ILE A 123 -12.84 2.86 -6.86
CA ILE A 123 -13.21 3.41 -5.57
C ILE A 123 -12.83 4.90 -5.56
N GLN A 124 -13.77 5.74 -5.14
CA GLN A 124 -13.55 7.18 -4.97
C GLN A 124 -12.79 7.49 -3.68
N ALA A 125 -12.31 8.73 -3.53
CA ALA A 125 -11.67 9.20 -2.30
C ALA A 125 -12.57 9.06 -1.05
N THR A 126 -13.90 9.01 -1.22
CA THR A 126 -14.87 8.76 -0.15
C THR A 126 -14.87 7.30 0.35
N GLY A 127 -14.21 6.39 -0.37
CA GLY A 127 -14.26 4.95 -0.14
C GLY A 127 -15.46 4.24 -0.78
N GLU A 128 -16.30 4.97 -1.52
CA GLU A 128 -17.46 4.40 -2.23
C GLU A 128 -17.05 3.80 -3.59
N VAL A 129 -17.70 2.69 -3.96
CA VAL A 129 -17.50 2.06 -5.27
C VAL A 129 -18.18 2.91 -6.34
N ILE A 130 -17.43 3.25 -7.39
CA ILE A 130 -17.94 3.95 -8.56
C ILE A 130 -18.86 3.00 -9.33
N THR A 131 -20.13 3.37 -9.42
CA THR A 131 -21.16 2.61 -10.16
C THR A 131 -21.62 3.34 -11.42
N ASN A 132 -21.24 4.61 -11.59
CA ASN A 132 -21.52 5.39 -12.78
C ASN A 132 -20.35 5.27 -13.78
N GLU A 133 -20.62 4.76 -14.96
CA GLU A 133 -19.60 4.58 -16.00
C GLU A 133 -19.19 5.89 -16.69
N ASP A 134 -19.99 6.94 -16.52
CA ASP A 134 -19.73 8.30 -16.96
C ASP A 134 -18.89 9.11 -15.94
N THR A 135 -18.28 8.44 -14.98
CA THR A 135 -17.30 9.06 -14.07
C THR A 135 -15.93 9.13 -14.76
N ALA A 136 -15.25 10.28 -14.65
CA ALA A 136 -13.91 10.47 -15.20
C ALA A 136 -12.87 9.58 -14.49
N ILE A 137 -11.83 9.16 -15.20
CA ILE A 137 -10.73 8.38 -14.61
C ILE A 137 -10.05 9.13 -13.47
N LEU A 138 -9.98 10.46 -13.56
CA LEU A 138 -9.39 11.30 -12.52
C LEU A 138 -10.12 11.18 -11.16
N GLU A 139 -11.37 10.72 -11.14
CA GLU A 139 -12.13 10.54 -9.88
C GLU A 139 -11.84 9.19 -9.21
N ILE A 140 -11.03 8.32 -9.81
CA ILE A 140 -10.63 7.03 -9.22
C ILE A 140 -9.46 7.26 -8.27
N ASP A 141 -9.72 7.12 -6.97
CA ASP A 141 -8.70 7.18 -5.92
C ASP A 141 -7.98 5.84 -5.74
N SER A 142 -8.73 4.74 -5.82
CA SER A 142 -8.17 3.40 -5.65
C SER A 142 -8.89 2.36 -6.50
N VAL A 143 -8.17 1.28 -6.78
CA VAL A 143 -8.66 0.14 -7.56
C VAL A 143 -8.57 -1.08 -6.66
N ARG A 144 -9.69 -1.78 -6.53
CA ARG A 144 -9.76 -3.09 -5.88
C ARG A 144 -9.98 -4.17 -6.91
N SER A 145 -9.05 -5.11 -6.99
CA SER A 145 -9.15 -6.31 -7.80
C SER A 145 -9.40 -7.53 -6.94
N ILE A 146 -10.43 -8.31 -7.28
CA ILE A 146 -10.83 -9.53 -6.58
C ILE A 146 -10.70 -10.70 -7.53
N GLY A 147 -9.77 -11.60 -7.24
CA GLY A 147 -9.71 -12.89 -7.91
C GLY A 147 -10.46 -13.95 -7.11
N ARG A 148 -11.24 -14.78 -7.79
CA ARG A 148 -12.09 -15.81 -7.21
C ARG A 148 -11.88 -17.14 -7.93
N ARG A 149 -11.63 -18.22 -7.19
CA ARG A 149 -11.48 -19.57 -7.74
C ARG A 149 -12.37 -20.58 -7.03
N GLY A 150 -13.15 -21.32 -7.80
CA GLY A 150 -14.08 -22.36 -7.33
C GLY A 150 -15.55 -22.03 -7.61
N THR A 151 -16.44 -22.98 -7.34
CA THR A 151 -17.90 -22.80 -7.42
C THR A 151 -18.44 -22.23 -6.12
N ASP A 152 -19.58 -21.56 -6.15
CA ASP A 152 -20.09 -20.66 -5.10
C ASP A 152 -19.73 -21.01 -3.65
N ASP A 153 -20.14 -22.19 -3.17
CA ASP A 153 -19.96 -22.61 -1.77
C ASP A 153 -18.51 -22.93 -1.35
N GLN A 154 -17.58 -23.04 -2.31
CA GLN A 154 -16.17 -23.37 -2.09
C GLN A 154 -15.22 -22.36 -2.73
N ALA A 155 -15.75 -21.22 -3.18
CA ALA A 155 -14.94 -20.23 -3.85
C ALA A 155 -13.99 -19.57 -2.84
N VAL A 156 -12.70 -19.57 -3.18
CA VAL A 156 -11.70 -18.78 -2.45
C VAL A 156 -11.54 -17.46 -3.18
N SER A 157 -11.78 -16.36 -2.47
CA SER A 157 -11.57 -15.00 -2.98
C SER A 157 -10.34 -14.35 -2.34
N ARG A 158 -9.60 -13.59 -3.13
CA ARG A 158 -8.48 -12.75 -2.70
C ARG A 158 -8.64 -11.38 -3.33
N ALA A 159 -8.54 -10.35 -2.50
CA ALA A 159 -8.60 -8.97 -2.94
C ALA A 159 -7.21 -8.35 -2.81
N VAL A 160 -6.85 -7.54 -3.80
CA VAL A 160 -5.71 -6.62 -3.80
C VAL A 160 -6.28 -5.24 -4.06
N GLU A 161 -5.86 -4.26 -3.28
CA GLU A 161 -6.28 -2.87 -3.43
C GLU A 161 -5.05 -2.00 -3.56
N VAL A 162 -5.06 -1.10 -4.54
CA VAL A 162 -3.98 -0.17 -4.80
C VAL A 162 -4.60 1.21 -4.95
N SER A 163 -4.11 2.17 -4.19
CA SER A 163 -4.40 3.58 -4.41
C SER A 163 -3.74 4.02 -5.69
N LEU A 164 -4.53 4.55 -6.61
CA LEU A 164 -4.03 5.24 -7.77
C LEU A 164 -3.60 6.61 -7.31
N ALA A 165 -2.29 6.81 -7.13
CA ALA A 165 -1.76 8.09 -7.51
C ALA A 165 -1.92 8.14 -9.03
N ILE A 166 -3.03 8.69 -9.52
CA ILE A 166 -3.16 8.99 -10.95
C ILE A 166 -1.88 9.73 -11.31
N ALA A 167 -1.12 9.17 -12.27
CA ALA A 167 0.28 9.45 -12.51
C ALA A 167 0.49 10.86 -13.10
N GLY A 168 0.18 11.87 -12.31
CA GLY A 168 0.22 13.25 -12.67
C GLY A 168 -0.20 14.11 -11.49
N CYS A 169 0.22 15.35 -11.52
CA CYS A 169 -0.10 16.29 -10.47
C CYS A 169 -1.58 16.68 -10.49
N PRO A 170 -2.20 16.91 -9.32
CA PRO A 170 -3.57 17.39 -9.26
C PRO A 170 -3.71 18.73 -10.00
N SER A 171 -4.92 19.08 -10.42
CA SER A 171 -5.17 20.34 -11.14
C SER A 171 -4.62 21.53 -10.35
N GLY A 172 -3.87 22.41 -11.02
CA GLY A 172 -3.18 23.54 -10.39
C GLY A 172 -1.74 23.23 -9.95
N TYR A 173 -1.29 21.99 -10.12
CA TYR A 173 0.07 21.57 -9.88
C TYR A 173 0.73 21.03 -11.16
N GLU A 174 2.05 21.15 -11.22
CA GLU A 174 2.87 20.68 -12.33
C GLU A 174 3.91 19.67 -11.83
N GLU A 175 4.18 18.65 -12.64
CA GLU A 175 5.10 17.56 -12.29
C GLU A 175 6.55 17.96 -12.52
N ILE A 176 7.34 17.92 -11.44
CA ILE A 176 8.78 18.14 -11.46
C ILE A 176 9.45 16.89 -10.91
N SER A 177 9.84 15.97 -11.81
CA SER A 177 10.54 14.72 -11.46
C SER A 177 9.71 13.78 -10.58
N ASP A 178 9.82 13.89 -9.26
CA ASP A 178 9.23 13.01 -8.24
C ASP A 178 8.33 13.77 -7.25
N PHE A 179 7.99 15.01 -7.59
CA PHE A 179 7.05 15.83 -6.84
C PHE A 179 6.21 16.71 -7.77
N CYS A 180 5.14 17.23 -7.20
CA CYS A 180 4.23 18.19 -7.80
C CYS A 180 4.41 19.53 -7.10
N ILE A 181 4.37 20.63 -7.84
CA ILE A 181 4.42 22.00 -7.29
C ILE A 181 3.27 22.83 -7.86
N GLU A 182 2.68 23.73 -7.07
CA GLU A 182 1.67 24.66 -7.56
C GLU A 182 2.20 25.50 -8.75
N VAL A 183 1.40 25.59 -9.81
CA VAL A 183 1.73 26.30 -11.06
C VAL A 183 1.85 27.81 -10.84
N ASP A 184 1.03 28.34 -9.95
CA ASP A 184 1.01 29.73 -9.50
C ASP A 184 1.31 29.81 -8.00
N GLU A 185 1.61 31.01 -7.54
CA GLU A 185 1.76 31.29 -6.11
C GLU A 185 0.43 31.05 -5.38
N HIS A 186 0.49 30.56 -4.15
CA HIS A 186 -0.71 30.15 -3.42
C HIS A 186 -1.69 31.31 -3.23
N THR A 187 -2.97 31.06 -3.53
CA THR A 187 -4.04 32.06 -3.51
C THR A 187 -5.09 31.76 -2.44
N ASP A 188 -5.87 32.77 -2.06
CA ASP A 188 -7.08 32.57 -1.26
C ASP A 188 -8.29 32.16 -2.13
N SER A 189 -9.45 31.97 -1.50
CA SER A 189 -10.69 31.60 -2.20
C SER A 189 -11.20 32.61 -3.24
N ASP A 190 -10.61 33.81 -3.26
CA ASP A 190 -10.92 34.89 -4.19
C ASP A 190 -9.78 35.08 -5.23
N ASP A 191 -8.92 34.07 -5.43
CA ASP A 191 -7.76 34.04 -6.34
C ASP A 191 -6.72 35.16 -6.08
N ASN A 192 -6.65 35.68 -4.86
CA ASN A 192 -5.61 36.67 -4.52
C ASN A 192 -4.38 35.95 -3.98
N VAL A 193 -3.20 36.26 -4.54
CA VAL A 193 -1.91 35.80 -4.01
C VAL A 193 -1.78 36.23 -2.55
N ILE A 194 -1.58 35.27 -1.66
CA ILE A 194 -1.47 35.53 -0.22
C ILE A 194 -0.03 35.41 0.27
N GLU A 195 0.30 36.24 1.26
CA GLU A 195 1.55 36.14 2.00
C GLU A 195 1.28 35.65 3.42
N ARG A 196 2.06 34.68 3.88
CA ARG A 196 1.92 34.09 5.23
C ARG A 196 3.26 34.03 5.95
N SER A 197 3.20 33.98 7.28
CA SER A 197 4.36 33.59 8.10
C SER A 197 4.74 32.14 7.76
N PHE A 198 5.95 31.70 8.16
CA PHE A 198 6.40 30.33 7.87
C PHE A 198 5.38 29.27 8.35
N GLU A 199 4.92 29.37 9.60
CA GLU A 199 3.91 28.47 10.17
C GLU A 199 2.57 28.58 9.45
N GLY A 200 2.12 29.79 9.12
CA GLY A 200 0.87 29.99 8.38
C GLY A 200 0.90 29.45 6.95
N ALA A 201 2.05 29.52 6.28
CA ALA A 201 2.24 28.95 4.95
C ALA A 201 2.25 27.41 4.99
N ALA A 202 2.95 26.83 5.97
CA ALA A 202 2.94 25.39 6.20
C ALA A 202 1.53 24.86 6.51
N ASP A 203 0.79 25.55 7.39
CA ASP A 203 -0.59 25.20 7.72
C ASP A 203 -1.50 25.31 6.49
N SER A 204 -1.34 26.37 5.66
CA SER A 204 -2.14 26.53 4.43
C SER A 204 -1.90 25.38 3.44
N CYS A 205 -0.65 24.95 3.25
CA CYS A 205 -0.36 23.79 2.42
C CYS A 205 -0.91 22.48 3.00
N PHE A 206 -0.89 22.32 4.32
CA PHE A 206 -1.43 21.13 4.97
C PHE A 206 -2.96 21.01 4.81
N GLU A 207 -3.69 22.13 4.73
CA GLU A 207 -5.15 22.13 4.50
C GLU A 207 -5.58 21.53 3.15
N VAL A 208 -4.67 21.46 2.17
CA VAL A 208 -4.87 20.86 0.85
C VAL A 208 -4.10 19.55 0.65
N ASP A 209 -3.76 18.86 1.74
CA ASP A 209 -2.97 17.61 1.76
C ASP A 209 -1.60 17.74 1.05
N ALA A 210 -1.02 18.94 1.08
CA ALA A 210 0.31 19.26 0.59
C ALA A 210 1.26 19.66 1.72
N ARG A 211 2.46 20.13 1.36
CA ARG A 211 3.43 20.74 2.28
C ARG A 211 4.12 21.92 1.63
N LEU A 212 4.80 22.75 2.40
CA LEU A 212 5.74 23.69 1.80
C LEU A 212 6.78 22.94 0.96
N CYS A 213 7.11 23.50 -0.20
CA CYS A 213 8.21 23.00 -1.00
C CYS A 213 9.52 23.11 -0.23
N THR A 214 10.37 22.09 -0.29
CA THR A 214 11.75 22.23 0.20
C THR A 214 12.54 23.16 -0.72
N ALA A 215 13.64 23.71 -0.23
CA ALA A 215 14.58 24.52 -0.99
C ALA A 215 15.08 23.79 -2.25
N ALA A 216 15.33 22.48 -2.14
CA ALA A 216 15.79 21.67 -3.26
C ALA A 216 14.72 21.50 -4.35
N GLU A 217 13.47 21.29 -3.94
CA GLU A 217 12.33 21.17 -4.85
C GLU A 217 12.02 22.50 -5.54
N TRP A 218 11.93 23.57 -4.75
CA TRP A 218 11.69 24.91 -5.28
C TRP A 218 12.77 25.31 -6.30
N SER A 219 14.05 25.10 -5.97
CA SER A 219 15.16 25.42 -6.88
C SER A 219 15.13 24.58 -8.16
N SER A 220 14.81 23.28 -8.04
CA SER A 220 14.67 22.39 -9.20
C SER A 220 13.50 22.81 -10.09
N ALA A 221 12.36 23.16 -9.49
CA ALA A 221 11.18 23.65 -10.18
C ALA A 221 11.47 24.99 -10.89
N CYS A 222 12.12 25.94 -10.21
CA CYS A 222 12.47 27.22 -10.80
C CYS A 222 13.37 27.06 -12.04
N GLN A 223 14.37 26.18 -11.99
CA GLN A 223 15.23 25.89 -13.14
C GLN A 223 14.47 25.28 -14.34
N MET A 224 13.32 24.64 -14.08
CA MET A 224 12.46 24.03 -15.09
C MET A 224 11.24 24.90 -15.47
N SER A 225 11.02 26.03 -14.79
CA SER A 225 9.83 26.89 -14.92
C SER A 225 9.47 27.21 -16.36
N ALA A 226 10.45 27.62 -17.17
CA ALA A 226 10.25 27.97 -18.58
C ALA A 226 9.84 26.78 -19.48
N VAL A 227 10.10 25.54 -19.05
CA VAL A 227 9.76 24.32 -19.79
C VAL A 227 8.39 23.80 -19.37
N VAL A 228 8.11 23.84 -18.06
CA VAL A 228 6.93 23.22 -17.45
C VAL A 228 5.79 24.22 -17.20
N GLY A 229 6.00 25.51 -17.48
CA GLY A 229 4.95 26.52 -17.42
C GLY A 229 4.64 27.06 -16.02
N LEU A 230 5.62 27.03 -15.11
CA LEU A 230 5.49 27.71 -13.82
C LEU A 230 5.63 29.22 -14.03
N ASN A 231 4.71 29.99 -13.45
CA ASN A 231 4.72 31.45 -13.52
C ASN A 231 5.51 32.03 -12.33
N ASP A 232 6.08 33.23 -12.48
CA ASP A 232 6.52 34.10 -11.37
C ASP A 232 7.37 33.40 -10.28
N MET A 233 8.37 32.61 -10.73
CA MET A 233 9.31 31.92 -9.82
C MET A 233 10.55 32.79 -9.49
N ASP A 234 10.78 33.90 -10.19
CA ASP A 234 12.04 34.67 -10.12
C ASP A 234 11.87 36.19 -9.93
N ASP A 235 10.67 36.67 -9.58
CA ASP A 235 10.38 38.09 -9.35
C ASP A 235 9.92 38.43 -7.92
N ASN A 236 9.82 37.44 -7.03
CA ASN A 236 9.43 37.65 -5.64
C ASN A 236 9.96 36.60 -4.65
N TRP A 237 10.03 37.00 -3.39
CA TRP A 237 10.43 36.10 -2.31
C TRP A 237 9.35 35.11 -1.92
N GLU A 238 9.65 33.81 -2.08
CA GLU A 238 8.80 32.70 -1.66
C GLU A 238 9.36 31.94 -0.43
N ARG A 239 8.48 31.45 0.44
CA ARG A 239 8.80 30.55 1.55
C ARG A 239 9.05 29.14 1.04
N VAL A 240 10.07 28.50 1.62
CA VAL A 240 10.33 27.06 1.52
C VAL A 240 10.34 26.44 2.92
N ASP A 241 10.22 25.12 3.02
CA ASP A 241 10.13 24.35 4.28
C ASP A 241 11.48 24.29 5.07
N ASP A 242 12.54 24.84 4.50
CA ASP A 242 13.89 24.79 5.08
C ASP A 242 14.14 25.88 6.13
N LEU A 243 14.39 25.45 7.37
CA LEU A 243 14.85 26.32 8.45
C LEU A 243 16.36 26.58 8.32
N ALA A 244 16.74 27.85 8.18
CA ALA A 244 18.14 28.26 8.17
C ALA A 244 18.73 28.37 9.59
N THR A 245 17.94 28.91 10.54
CA THR A 245 18.32 28.99 11.96
C THR A 245 17.08 28.82 12.84
N LYS A 246 17.25 28.82 14.18
CA LYS A 246 16.14 28.61 15.13
C LYS A 246 14.93 29.52 14.89
N ASN A 247 15.15 30.75 14.42
CA ASN A 247 14.09 31.75 14.22
C ASN A 247 14.11 32.32 12.80
N ARG A 248 14.71 31.62 11.83
CA ARG A 248 14.74 32.07 10.43
C ARG A 248 14.52 30.90 9.48
N ALA A 249 13.74 31.13 8.44
CA ALA A 249 13.56 30.22 7.32
C ALA A 249 14.23 30.80 6.07
N ALA A 250 14.64 29.92 5.18
CA ALA A 250 15.09 30.31 3.85
C ALA A 250 13.90 30.84 3.03
N ILE A 251 14.20 31.78 2.15
CA ILE A 251 13.32 32.27 1.10
C ILE A 251 14.09 32.34 -0.21
N PHE A 252 13.40 32.16 -1.33
CA PHE A 252 13.99 32.08 -2.66
C PHE A 252 13.26 32.98 -3.67
N GLY A 253 13.90 33.32 -4.79
CA GLY A 253 13.20 33.72 -6.03
C GLY A 253 13.02 35.22 -6.29
N PHE A 254 13.73 36.13 -5.64
CA PHE A 254 13.53 37.58 -5.89
C PHE A 254 14.10 38.11 -7.20
N ALA A 255 15.21 37.52 -7.68
CA ALA A 255 15.88 37.98 -8.91
C ALA A 255 16.21 36.85 -9.88
N ASP A 256 16.48 35.65 -9.35
CA ASP A 256 16.73 34.43 -10.11
C ASP A 256 16.48 33.20 -9.22
N CYS A 257 16.60 32.00 -9.81
CA CYS A 257 16.42 30.73 -9.12
C CYS A 257 17.47 30.39 -8.06
N ASP A 258 18.57 31.16 -8.01
CA ASP A 258 19.68 30.97 -7.08
C ASP A 258 19.71 32.07 -5.99
N ASP A 259 18.80 33.05 -6.04
CA ASP A 259 18.71 34.12 -5.06
C ASP A 259 18.06 33.61 -3.77
N VAL A 260 18.86 33.58 -2.69
CA VAL A 260 18.48 33.02 -1.40
C VAL A 260 18.71 34.05 -0.31
N GLU A 261 17.70 34.26 0.53
CA GLU A 261 17.81 35.05 1.75
C GLU A 261 17.29 34.26 2.96
N GLU A 262 17.75 34.61 4.16
CA GLU A 262 17.17 34.12 5.41
C GLU A 262 16.27 35.20 6.02
N GLN A 263 15.01 34.89 6.29
CA GLN A 263 14.10 35.84 6.93
C GLN A 263 13.52 35.32 8.24
N SER A 264 13.15 36.26 9.11
CA SER A 264 12.44 35.96 10.36
C SER A 264 11.19 35.12 10.08
N LEU A 265 10.90 34.10 10.91
CA LEU A 265 9.71 33.25 10.75
C LEU A 265 8.39 34.03 10.80
N ASN A 266 8.40 35.21 11.43
CA ASN A 266 7.22 36.06 11.59
C ASN A 266 6.95 36.99 10.39
N ASN A 267 7.90 37.15 9.48
CA ASN A 267 7.67 37.95 8.27
C ASN A 267 6.73 37.19 7.33
N THR A 268 5.90 37.90 6.57
CA THR A 268 5.04 37.29 5.56
C THR A 268 5.74 37.30 4.22
N HIS A 269 5.62 36.19 3.48
CA HIS A 269 6.11 36.06 2.11
C HIS A 269 5.14 35.16 1.35
N ARG A 270 5.21 35.20 0.03
CA ARG A 270 4.47 34.30 -0.86
C ARG A 270 5.01 32.88 -0.71
N PHE A 271 4.30 31.90 -1.23
CA PHE A 271 4.69 30.50 -1.10
C PHE A 271 3.97 29.64 -2.13
N ARG A 272 4.49 28.44 -2.31
CA ARG A 272 3.86 27.36 -3.06
C ARG A 272 3.88 26.09 -2.25
N CYS A 273 2.89 25.26 -2.50
CA CYS A 273 2.78 23.95 -1.93
C CYS A 273 3.34 22.90 -2.90
N CYS A 274 3.99 21.89 -2.33
CA CYS A 274 4.49 20.73 -3.02
C CYS A 274 3.84 19.45 -2.49
N MET A 275 3.66 18.46 -3.36
CA MET A 275 3.19 17.12 -3.03
C MET A 275 4.18 16.09 -3.56
N ASN A 276 4.38 14.98 -2.86
CA ASN A 276 5.20 13.88 -3.40
C ASN A 276 4.37 13.09 -4.42
N THR A 277 4.95 12.73 -5.57
CA THR A 277 4.36 11.70 -6.43
C THR A 277 4.64 10.34 -5.78
N ASN A 278 3.61 9.55 -5.49
CA ASN A 278 3.77 8.21 -4.89
C ASN A 278 4.24 7.16 -5.90
#